data_AF-A0A7H4MVT0-F1
#
_entry.id   AF-A0A7H4MVT0-F1
#
_cell.length_a   1.000
_cell.length_b   1.000
_cell.length_c   1.000
_cell.angle_alpha   90.00
_cell.angle_beta   90.00
_cell.angle_gamma   90.00
#
_symmetry.space_group_name_H-M   'P 1'
#
loop_
_entity.id
_entity.type
_entity.pdbx_description
1 polymer ?
#
loop_
_entity_poly.entity_id
_entity_poly.type
_entity_poly.pdbx_seq_one_letter_code
_entity_poly.pdbx_strand_id
1 'polypeptide(L)'
;MKDVFALDTDTLPNTYLKYYFYADYEVAHSDPDFTRANEVMAGREKEVFDMAREIVARQSAKEAHFHAGAHATFIVDLACAIAFNTQERMLLIVENNGAIANFDDTAMVEVPCLVGVNGPEPLAMVRSRCFKRG
;
A
#
# COMPACT_ATOMS: atom_id res chain seq x y z
N MET A 1 7.77 -12.61 -4.71
CA MET A 1 6.64 -13.06 -3.86
C MET A 1 6.74 -14.55 -3.54
N LYS A 2 7.07 -15.42 -4.51
CA LYS A 2 7.28 -16.85 -4.27
C LYS A 2 8.32 -17.13 -3.18
N ASP A 3 9.44 -16.41 -3.19
CA ASP A 3 10.55 -16.68 -2.27
C ASP A 3 10.21 -16.28 -0.83
N VAL A 4 9.57 -15.13 -0.63
CA VAL A 4 9.09 -14.70 0.70
C VAL A 4 7.94 -15.61 1.19
N PHE A 5 7.06 -16.07 0.30
CA PHE A 5 5.99 -17.00 0.67
C PHE A 5 6.54 -18.37 1.13
N ALA A 6 7.68 -18.79 0.58
CA ALA A 6 8.33 -20.04 0.99
C ALA A 6 8.85 -20.01 2.45
N LEU A 7 9.03 -18.82 3.04
CA LEU A 7 9.45 -18.66 4.44
C LEU A 7 8.34 -18.95 5.44
N ASP A 8 7.07 -18.70 5.06
CA ASP A 8 5.89 -18.95 5.90
C ASP A 8 4.68 -19.22 4.99
N THR A 9 4.45 -20.50 4.69
CA THR A 9 3.35 -20.92 3.80
C THR A 9 1.97 -20.80 4.44
N ASP A 10 1.89 -20.59 5.75
CA ASP A 10 0.62 -20.40 6.46
C ASP A 10 0.03 -19.01 6.20
N THR A 11 0.82 -18.06 5.66
CA THR A 11 0.42 -16.67 5.51
C THR A 11 0.80 -16.09 4.16
N LEU A 12 0.10 -15.04 3.72
CA LEU A 12 0.44 -14.30 2.50
C LEU A 12 1.26 -13.06 2.89
N PRO A 13 2.57 -13.03 2.58
CA PRO A 13 3.44 -11.95 3.01
C PRO A 13 3.24 -10.69 2.16
N ASN A 14 3.43 -9.53 2.80
CA ASN A 14 3.59 -8.27 2.09
C ASN A 14 4.89 -8.33 1.24
N THR A 15 4.82 -7.88 -0.02
CA THR A 15 5.95 -7.91 -0.96
C THR A 15 7.17 -7.15 -0.48
N TYR A 16 6.99 -6.14 0.39
CA TYR A 16 8.09 -5.38 0.98
C TYR A 16 8.98 -6.19 1.92
N LEU A 17 8.50 -7.33 2.44
CA LEU A 17 9.32 -8.19 3.32
C LEU A 17 10.56 -8.76 2.64
N LYS A 18 10.61 -8.76 1.29
CA LYS A 18 11.82 -9.17 0.55
C LYS A 18 13.05 -8.34 0.90
N TYR A 19 12.88 -7.05 1.18
CA TYR A 19 14.00 -6.16 1.52
C TYR A 19 14.57 -6.41 2.92
N TYR A 20 13.83 -7.10 3.78
CA TYR A 20 14.29 -7.47 5.13
C TYR A 20 14.91 -8.86 5.16
N PHE A 21 14.29 -9.83 4.46
CA PHE A 21 14.75 -11.22 4.47
C PHE A 21 15.78 -11.56 3.39
N TYR A 22 15.86 -10.78 2.32
CA TYR A 22 16.75 -11.00 1.17
C TYR A 22 17.47 -9.70 0.75
N ALA A 23 17.92 -8.92 1.75
CA ALA A 23 18.54 -7.61 1.51
C ALA A 23 19.79 -7.68 0.63
N ASP A 24 20.63 -8.69 0.83
CA ASP A 24 21.83 -8.96 0.05
C ASP A 24 21.52 -9.23 -1.43
N TYR A 25 20.49 -10.05 -1.69
CA TYR A 25 19.99 -10.33 -3.03
C TYR A 25 19.45 -9.07 -3.70
N GLU A 26 18.65 -8.27 -3.01
CA GLU A 26 18.06 -7.05 -3.57
C GLU A 26 19.14 -6.00 -3.89
N VAL A 27 20.18 -5.86 -3.05
CA VAL A 27 21.33 -4.99 -3.33
C VAL A 27 22.12 -5.50 -4.54
N ALA A 28 22.37 -6.82 -4.65
CA ALA A 28 23.10 -7.40 -5.77
C ALA A 28 22.39 -7.21 -7.13
N HIS A 29 21.07 -7.04 -7.12
CA HIS A 29 20.25 -6.80 -8.32
C HIS A 29 19.87 -5.32 -8.51
N SER A 30 20.46 -4.42 -7.73
CA SER A 30 20.25 -2.98 -7.85
C SER A 30 21.33 -2.34 -8.71
N ASP A 31 20.94 -1.32 -9.48
CA ASP A 31 21.86 -0.48 -10.24
C ASP A 31 22.05 0.87 -9.50
N PRO A 32 23.26 1.18 -9.00
CA PRO A 32 23.53 2.43 -8.29
C PRO A 32 23.50 3.67 -9.20
N ASP A 33 23.73 3.50 -10.50
CA ASP A 33 23.77 4.59 -11.48
C ASP A 33 22.40 4.83 -12.13
N PHE A 34 21.49 3.84 -12.05
CA PHE A 34 20.12 3.96 -12.59
C PHE A 34 19.08 3.29 -11.68
N THR A 35 18.51 4.08 -10.78
CA THR A 35 17.60 3.59 -9.74
C THR A 35 16.13 3.64 -10.16
N ARG A 36 15.24 3.14 -9.30
CA ARG A 36 13.78 3.26 -9.47
C ARG A 36 13.29 4.70 -9.66
N ALA A 37 13.98 5.70 -9.09
CA ALA A 37 13.64 7.10 -9.32
C ALA A 37 13.87 7.50 -10.78
N ASN A 38 14.99 7.08 -11.37
CA ASN A 38 15.31 7.35 -12.78
C ASN A 38 14.31 6.67 -13.73
N GLU A 39 13.87 5.45 -13.42
CA GLU A 39 12.81 4.77 -14.16
C GLU A 39 11.49 5.56 -14.15
N VAL A 40 11.09 6.11 -13.00
CA VAL A 40 9.86 6.90 -12.86
C VAL A 40 9.96 8.21 -13.68
N MET A 41 11.10 8.89 -13.59
CA MET A 41 11.35 10.13 -14.35
C MET A 41 11.33 9.87 -15.87
N ALA A 42 11.99 8.78 -16.32
CA ALA A 42 12.09 8.43 -17.72
C ALA A 42 10.78 7.86 -18.31
N GLY A 43 9.98 7.19 -17.48
CA GLY A 43 8.71 6.57 -17.87
C GLY A 43 7.50 7.39 -17.42
N ARG A 44 6.92 7.00 -16.29
CA ARG A 44 5.59 7.45 -15.84
C ARG A 44 5.46 8.97 -15.76
N GLU A 45 6.47 9.68 -15.25
CA GLU A 45 6.42 11.13 -15.11
C GLU A 45 6.28 11.79 -16.49
N LYS A 46 7.18 11.43 -17.41
CA LYS A 46 7.16 11.95 -18.78
C LYS A 46 5.83 11.65 -19.47
N GLU A 47 5.34 10.41 -19.39
CA GLU A 47 4.07 9.99 -19.99
C GLU A 47 2.89 10.83 -19.50
N VAL A 48 2.78 11.04 -18.19
CA VAL A 48 1.67 11.81 -17.60
C VAL A 48 1.73 13.28 -18.02
N PHE A 49 2.90 13.91 -17.98
CA PHE A 49 3.04 15.31 -18.35
C PHE A 49 2.88 15.55 -19.86
N ASP A 50 3.37 14.65 -20.70
CA ASP A 50 3.15 14.71 -22.15
C ASP A 50 1.65 14.59 -22.48
N MET A 51 0.97 13.61 -21.86
CA MET A 51 -0.46 13.42 -22.03
C MET A 51 -1.26 14.64 -21.55
N ALA A 52 -0.90 15.24 -20.41
CA ALA A 52 -1.54 16.45 -19.92
C ALA A 52 -1.38 17.63 -20.90
N ARG A 53 -0.18 17.82 -21.47
CA ARG A 53 0.07 18.85 -22.51
C ARG A 53 -0.78 18.60 -23.76
N GLU A 54 -0.89 17.35 -24.19
CA GLU A 54 -1.68 16.94 -25.34
C GLU A 54 -3.18 17.20 -25.16
N ILE A 55 -3.71 16.89 -23.98
CA ILE A 55 -5.11 17.18 -23.60
C ILE A 55 -5.39 18.67 -23.66
N VAL A 56 -4.48 19.49 -23.09
CA VAL A 56 -4.62 20.96 -23.10
C VAL A 56 -4.59 21.49 -24.54
N ALA A 57 -3.67 21.01 -25.37
CA ALA A 57 -3.55 21.42 -26.76
C ALA A 57 -4.78 21.05 -27.61
N ARG A 58 -5.38 19.87 -27.34
CA ARG A 58 -6.60 19.40 -28.02
C ARG A 58 -7.89 19.94 -27.43
N GLN A 59 -7.83 20.57 -26.26
CA GLN A 59 -8.98 20.95 -25.45
C GLN A 59 -9.98 19.79 -25.20
N SER A 60 -9.48 18.55 -25.15
CA SER A 60 -10.29 17.35 -25.01
C SER A 60 -9.49 16.19 -24.43
N ALA A 61 -10.10 15.46 -23.50
CA ALA A 61 -9.51 14.27 -22.87
C ALA A 61 -10.00 12.95 -23.51
N LYS A 62 -10.74 13.01 -24.62
CA LYS A 62 -11.39 11.83 -25.23
C LYS A 62 -10.40 10.73 -25.64
N GLU A 63 -9.22 11.11 -26.09
CA GLU A 63 -8.13 10.20 -26.50
C GLU A 63 -7.05 10.08 -25.40
N ALA A 64 -7.33 10.53 -24.18
CA ALA A 64 -6.37 10.42 -23.09
C ALA A 64 -6.33 8.98 -22.58
N HIS A 65 -5.15 8.37 -22.62
CA HIS A 65 -4.95 7.02 -22.11
C HIS A 65 -4.18 7.10 -20.78
N PHE A 66 -4.91 7.32 -19.69
CA PHE A 66 -4.37 7.13 -18.36
C PHE A 66 -4.60 5.69 -17.91
N HIS A 67 -3.55 5.04 -17.41
CA HIS A 67 -3.74 3.82 -16.63
C HIS A 67 -4.42 4.18 -15.32
N ALA A 68 -5.74 3.95 -15.25
CA ALA A 68 -6.50 4.05 -14.01
C ALA A 68 -5.96 2.98 -13.05
N GLY A 69 -5.09 3.40 -12.13
CA GLY A 69 -4.56 2.52 -11.10
C GLY A 69 -5.59 2.28 -10.01
N ALA A 70 -5.63 1.07 -9.47
CA ALA A 70 -6.43 0.72 -8.28
C ALA A 70 -6.10 1.57 -7.04
N HIS A 71 -5.05 2.40 -7.10
CA HIS A 71 -4.65 3.26 -6.00
C HIS A 71 -5.60 4.44 -5.74
N ALA A 72 -6.23 4.98 -6.79
CA ALA A 72 -7.13 6.11 -6.61
C ALA A 72 -8.49 5.68 -6.05
N THR A 73 -8.92 4.45 -6.34
CA THR A 73 -10.25 3.95 -5.95
C THR A 73 -10.37 3.79 -4.43
N PHE A 74 -9.36 3.21 -3.77
CA PHE A 74 -9.43 3.00 -2.32
C PHE A 74 -9.49 4.32 -1.52
N ILE A 75 -8.98 5.43 -2.08
CA ILE A 75 -9.07 6.76 -1.44
C ILE A 75 -10.52 7.26 -1.47
N VAL A 76 -11.20 7.07 -2.59
CA VAL A 76 -12.61 7.42 -2.73
C VAL A 76 -13.46 6.53 -1.83
N ASP A 77 -13.17 5.23 -1.75
CA ASP A 77 -13.86 4.29 -0.86
C ASP A 77 -13.71 4.73 0.60
N LEU A 78 -12.49 5.08 1.04
CA LEU A 78 -12.24 5.63 2.38
C LEU A 78 -13.03 6.92 2.64
N ALA A 79 -13.03 7.85 1.69
CA ALA A 79 -13.76 9.11 1.82
C ALA A 79 -15.27 8.89 1.91
N CYS A 80 -15.82 7.99 1.09
CA CYS A 80 -17.22 7.59 1.11
C CYS A 80 -17.58 6.92 2.44
N ALA A 81 -16.71 6.05 2.97
CA ALA A 81 -16.94 5.36 4.23
C ALA A 81 -17.07 6.33 5.41
N ILE A 82 -16.23 7.37 5.45
CA ILE A 82 -16.32 8.43 6.45
C ILE A 82 -17.57 9.28 6.23
N ALA A 83 -17.79 9.75 5.00
CA ALA A 83 -18.86 10.71 4.68
C ALA A 83 -20.26 10.12 4.86
N PHE A 84 -20.45 8.84 4.53
CA PHE A 84 -21.75 8.17 4.54
C PHE A 84 -21.88 7.11 5.63
N ASN A 85 -20.90 7.02 6.54
CA ASN A 85 -20.88 6.07 7.64
C ASN A 85 -21.12 4.62 7.17
N THR A 86 -20.46 4.19 6.10
CA THR A 86 -20.77 2.92 5.43
C THR A 86 -20.31 1.69 6.21
N GLN A 87 -19.44 1.88 7.22
CA GLN A 87 -18.88 0.80 8.03
C GLN A 87 -18.10 -0.21 7.17
N GLU A 88 -17.49 0.27 6.09
CA GLU A 88 -16.68 -0.55 5.20
C GLU A 88 -15.41 -1.05 5.90
N ARG A 89 -15.03 -2.29 5.58
CA ARG A 89 -13.84 -2.92 6.14
C ARG A 89 -12.64 -2.68 5.24
N MET A 90 -11.62 -2.04 5.77
CA MET A 90 -10.38 -1.74 5.06
C MET A 90 -9.16 -1.86 5.96
N LEU A 91 -7.98 -2.07 5.37
CA LEU A 91 -6.72 -2.09 6.10
C LEU A 91 -6.28 -0.65 6.33
N LEU A 92 -6.06 -0.28 7.59
CA LEU A 92 -5.63 1.07 7.97
C LEU A 92 -4.50 0.99 8.98
N ILE A 93 -3.65 2.01 8.98
CA ILE A 93 -2.60 2.19 9.97
C ILE A 93 -3.18 2.95 11.15
N VAL A 94 -3.27 2.28 12.31
CA VAL A 94 -3.84 2.79 13.56
C VAL A 94 -2.93 2.45 14.72
N GLU A 95 -3.05 3.17 15.84
CA GLU A 95 -2.39 2.79 17.08
C GLU A 95 -2.93 1.42 17.54
N ASN A 96 -2.03 0.53 17.96
CA ASN A 96 -2.37 -0.86 18.26
C ASN A 96 -3.41 -0.95 19.38
N ASN A 97 -3.17 -0.34 20.53
CA ASN A 97 -4.08 -0.29 21.68
C ASN A 97 -4.80 -1.64 21.94
N GLY A 98 -4.05 -2.74 21.97
CA GLY A 98 -4.58 -4.09 22.16
C GLY A 98 -5.18 -4.80 20.93
N ALA A 99 -5.22 -4.18 19.74
CA ALA A 99 -5.67 -4.81 18.50
C ALA A 99 -4.84 -6.07 18.17
N ILE A 100 -3.53 -6.03 18.43
CA ILE A 100 -2.60 -7.16 18.45
C ILE A 100 -2.14 -7.35 19.90
N ALA A 101 -2.79 -8.28 20.61
CA ALA A 101 -2.70 -8.46 22.05
C ALA A 101 -1.30 -8.77 22.64
N ASN A 102 -0.30 -9.11 21.82
CA ASN A 102 1.05 -9.45 22.24
C ASN A 102 2.12 -8.59 21.55
N PHE A 103 1.73 -7.37 21.19
CA PHE A 103 2.58 -6.35 20.58
C PHE A 103 2.48 -5.05 21.38
N ASP A 104 3.39 -4.11 21.16
CA ASP A 104 3.40 -2.82 21.86
C ASP A 104 2.10 -2.05 21.55
N ASP A 105 1.41 -1.58 22.60
CA ASP A 105 0.13 -0.88 22.47
C ASP A 105 0.26 0.47 21.77
N THR A 106 1.43 1.11 21.85
CA THR A 106 1.70 2.42 21.24
C THR A 106 2.19 2.32 19.80
N ALA A 107 2.42 1.10 19.29
CA ALA A 107 2.89 0.90 17.93
C ALA A 107 1.80 1.21 16.91
N MET A 108 2.19 1.86 15.80
CA MET A 108 1.33 1.98 14.63
C MET A 108 1.32 0.65 13.89
N VAL A 109 0.15 0.04 13.75
CA VAL A 109 -0.05 -1.26 13.12
C VAL A 109 -1.04 -1.13 11.96
N GLU A 110 -0.81 -1.90 10.89
CA GLU A 110 -1.76 -2.01 9.78
C GLU A 110 -2.68 -3.20 10.03
N VAL A 111 -3.93 -2.93 10.42
CA VAL A 111 -4.93 -3.95 10.76
C VAL A 111 -6.27 -3.65 10.08
N PRO A 112 -7.18 -4.64 9.97
CA PRO A 112 -8.51 -4.38 9.44
C PRO A 112 -9.32 -3.52 10.41
N CYS A 113 -9.91 -2.43 9.89
CA CYS A 113 -10.77 -1.52 10.61
C CYS A 113 -12.13 -1.44 9.91
N LEU A 114 -13.19 -1.20 10.69
CA LEU A 114 -14.45 -0.68 10.16
C LEU A 114 -14.36 0.84 10.10
N VAL A 115 -14.76 1.45 8.99
CA VAL A 115 -14.66 2.91 8.82
C VAL A 115 -16.04 3.54 8.75
N GLY A 116 -16.26 4.49 9.63
CA GLY A 116 -17.48 5.30 9.66
C GLY A 116 -17.21 6.76 9.96
N VAL A 117 -18.27 7.47 10.35
CA VAL A 117 -18.21 8.92 10.64
C VAL A 117 -17.27 9.27 11.80
N ASN A 118 -17.08 8.35 12.74
CA ASN A 118 -16.19 8.51 13.89
C ASN A 118 -14.73 8.14 13.57
N GLY A 119 -14.42 7.81 12.32
CA GLY A 119 -13.12 7.32 11.90
C GLY A 119 -13.00 5.80 11.98
N PRO A 120 -11.77 5.26 12.09
CA PRO A 120 -11.53 3.82 12.10
C PRO A 120 -11.81 3.17 13.46
N GLU A 121 -12.52 2.05 13.43
CA GLU A 121 -12.73 1.14 14.57
C GLU A 121 -11.93 -0.15 14.31
N PRO A 122 -10.75 -0.33 14.96
CA PRO A 122 -9.89 -1.47 14.71
C PRO A 122 -10.52 -2.79 15.17
N LEU A 123 -10.40 -3.84 14.35
CA LEU A 123 -10.85 -5.17 14.73
C LEU A 123 -9.76 -5.90 15.50
N ALA A 124 -10.14 -6.54 16.61
CA ALA A 124 -9.24 -7.35 17.40
C ALA A 124 -8.67 -8.51 16.56
N MET A 125 -7.35 -8.59 16.48
CA MET A 125 -6.62 -9.63 15.78
C MET A 125 -6.19 -10.72 16.77
N VAL A 126 -6.05 -11.94 16.27
CA VAL A 126 -5.45 -13.04 17.05
C VAL A 126 -3.98 -12.75 17.34
N ARG A 127 -3.46 -13.32 18.43
CA ARG A 127 -2.03 -13.20 18.81
C ARG A 127 -1.10 -13.44 17.62
N SER A 128 -0.18 -12.51 17.41
CA SER A 128 0.86 -12.66 16.39
C SER A 128 1.83 -13.77 16.77
N ARG A 129 2.30 -14.56 15.78
CA ARG A 129 3.34 -15.57 16.00
C ARG A 129 4.68 -14.89 16.28
N CYS A 130 5.53 -15.51 17.10
CA CYS A 130 6.83 -14.94 17.51
C CYS A 130 7.71 -14.49 16.34
N PHE A 131 7.73 -15.21 15.21
CA PHE A 131 8.50 -14.84 14.02
C PHE A 131 8.08 -13.50 13.40
N LYS A 132 6.79 -13.13 13.50
CA LYS A 132 6.28 -11.84 12.98
C LYS A 132 6.50 -10.68 13.95
N ARG A 133 6.95 -10.98 15.17
CA ARG A 133 7.14 -10.01 16.26
C ARG A 133 8.61 -9.63 16.45
N GLY A 134 9.52 -10.61 16.32
CA GLY A 134 10.96 -10.40 16.46
C GLY A 134 11.55 -9.73 15.24
#